data_AF-A0A2V9Q7L8-F1
#
_entry.id   AF-A0A2V9Q7L8-F1
#
_cell.length_a   1.000
_cell.length_b   1.000
_cell.length_c   1.000
_cell.angle_alpha   90.00
_cell.angle_beta   90.00
_cell.angle_gamma   90.00
#
_symmetry.space_group_name_H-M   'P 1'
#
loop_
_entity.id
_entity.type
_entity.pdbx_description
1 polymer ?
#
loop_
_entity_poly.entity_id
_entity_poly.type
_entity_poly.pdbx_seq_one_letter_code
_entity_poly.pdbx_strand_id
1 'polypeptide(L)' 'MVKVFTIPVPPDVSRKKTRERTSDPRYVDGQRLLVEAMRYLAQADPITNRHAIAFLSEHVRTRFRMTDSPLS' A
#
# COMPACT_ATOMS: atom_id res chain seq x y z
N MET A 1 28.95 14.74 43.08
CA MET A 1 28.84 13.84 41.91
C MET A 1 27.43 13.27 41.89
N VAL A 2 26.60 13.64 40.92
CA VAL A 2 25.17 13.28 40.89
C VAL A 2 24.96 12.16 39.87
N LYS A 3 24.35 11.04 40.29
CA LYS A 3 23.96 9.94 39.41
C LYS A 3 22.57 10.24 38.85
N VAL A 4 22.52 10.60 37.57
CA VAL A 4 21.26 10.73 36.82
C VAL A 4 20.83 9.34 36.38
N PHE A 5 19.72 8.84 36.94
CA PHE A 5 19.08 7.62 36.48
C PHE A 5 17.95 7.99 35.52
N THR A 6 18.08 7.61 34.27
CA THR A 6 17.02 7.74 33.27
C THR A 6 16.07 6.55 33.43
N ILE A 7 14.83 6.81 33.85
CA ILE A 7 13.80 5.78 33.88
C ILE A 7 13.24 5.68 32.45
N PRO A 8 13.39 4.55 31.74
CA PRO A 8 12.82 4.41 30.41
C PRO A 8 11.30 4.29 30.54
N VAL A 9 10.57 5.31 30.09
CA VAL A 9 9.12 5.24 29.97
C VAL A 9 8.83 4.38 28.72
N PRO A 10 8.16 3.22 28.85
CA PRO A 10 7.77 2.45 27.69
C PRO A 10 6.82 3.30 26.82
N PRO A 11 7.02 3.33 25.49
CA PRO A 11 6.17 4.11 24.61
C PRO A 11 4.72 3.64 24.72
N ASP A 12 3.81 4.59 24.79
CA ASP A 12 2.37 4.35 24.92
C ASP A 12 1.82 3.66 23.67
N VAL A 13 1.81 2.33 23.69
CA VAL A 13 1.32 1.45 22.62
C VAL A 13 -0.20 1.53 22.43
N SER A 14 -0.93 2.24 23.29
CA SER A 14 -2.37 2.45 23.13
C SER A 14 -2.73 3.23 21.85
N ARG A 15 -1.79 4.00 21.28
CA ARG A 15 -1.93 4.65 19.96
C ARG A 15 -1.59 3.73 18.78
N LYS A 16 -0.93 2.59 19.01
CA LYS A 16 -0.86 1.48 18.03
C LYS A 16 -2.12 0.62 18.12
N LYS A 17 -3.31 1.24 18.26
CA LYS A 17 -4.54 0.59 17.86
C LYS A 17 -4.42 0.34 16.37
N THR A 18 -3.94 -0.86 16.07
CA THR A 18 -4.17 -1.67 14.88
C THR A 18 -5.22 -0.97 14.04
N ARG A 19 -4.77 -0.16 13.07
CA ARG A 19 -5.68 0.36 12.06
C ARG A 19 -6.19 -0.90 11.38
N GLU A 20 -7.39 -1.35 11.78
CA GLU A 20 -8.00 -2.53 11.21
C GLU A 20 -7.97 -2.31 9.71
N ARG A 21 -7.30 -3.23 9.03
CA ARG A 21 -7.16 -3.23 7.58
C ARG A 21 -8.53 -3.59 7.00
N THR A 22 -9.50 -2.69 7.11
CA THR A 22 -10.79 -2.85 6.45
C THR A 22 -10.52 -2.69 4.96
N SER A 23 -10.57 -3.81 4.23
CA SER A 23 -10.63 -3.79 2.78
C SER A 23 -11.96 -3.17 2.39
N ASP A 24 -11.99 -1.85 2.18
CA ASP A 24 -13.15 -1.19 1.60
C ASP A 24 -13.52 -1.92 0.30
N PRO A 25 -14.74 -2.47 0.17
CA PRO A 25 -15.15 -3.20 -1.03
C PRO A 25 -14.91 -2.40 -2.32
N ARG A 26 -15.08 -1.07 -2.27
CA ARG A 26 -14.84 -0.17 -3.42
C ARG A 26 -13.37 -0.18 -3.87
N TYR A 27 -12.46 -0.38 -2.93
CA TYR A 27 -11.03 -0.47 -3.20
C TYR A 27 -10.67 -1.79 -3.89
N VAL A 28 -11.30 -2.90 -3.48
CA VAL A 28 -11.12 -4.21 -4.13
C VAL A 28 -11.67 -4.19 -5.55
N ASP A 29 -12.85 -3.60 -5.74
CA ASP A 29 -13.46 -3.48 -7.07
C ASP A 29 -12.64 -2.58 -7.99
N GLY A 30 -12.12 -1.45 -7.48
CA GLY A 30 -11.20 -0.58 -8.22
C GLY A 30 -9.91 -1.29 -8.64
N GLN A 31 -9.35 -2.13 -7.77
CA GLN A 31 -8.15 -2.92 -8.09
C GLN A 31 -8.45 -3.93 -9.20
N ARG A 32 -9.56 -4.65 -9.11
CA ARG A 32 -9.98 -5.63 -10.13
C ARG A 32 -10.16 -4.98 -11.50
N LEU A 33 -10.84 -3.83 -11.54
CA LEU A 33 -11.06 -3.08 -12.76
C LEU A 33 -9.74 -2.67 -13.45
N LEU A 34 -8.76 -2.18 -12.67
CA LEU A 34 -7.46 -1.79 -13.22
C LEU A 34 -6.65 -2.98 -13.72
N VAL A 35 -6.70 -4.12 -13.04
CA VAL A 35 -6.05 -5.37 -13.49
C VAL A 35 -6.66 -5.85 -14.81
N GLU A 36 -7.99 -5.78 -14.92
CA GLU A 36 -8.71 -6.17 -16.13
C GLU A 36 -8.40 -5.23 -17.31
N ALA A 37 -8.33 -3.91 -17.06
CA ALA A 37 -7.89 -2.95 -18.07
C ALA A 37 -6.47 -3.25 -18.59
N MET A 38 -5.52 -3.58 -17.71
CA MET A 38 -4.18 -3.99 -18.12
C MET A 38 -4.18 -5.29 -18.94
N ARG A 39 -5.05 -6.26 -18.59
CA ARG A 39 -5.24 -7.49 -19.37
C ARG A 39 -5.71 -7.17 -20.79
N TYR A 40 -6.69 -6.29 -20.95
CA TYR A 40 -7.18 -5.89 -22.28
C TYR A 40 -6.09 -5.18 -23.09
N LEU A 41 -5.31 -4.29 -22.47
CA LEU A 41 -4.19 -3.62 -23.14
C LEU A 41 -3.11 -4.61 -23.62
N ALA A 42 -2.79 -5.61 -22.80
CA ALA A 42 -1.83 -6.65 -23.15
C ALA A 42 -2.35 -7.58 -24.26
N GLN A 43 -3.66 -7.86 -24.30
CA GLN A 43 -4.28 -8.67 -25.35
C GLN A 43 -4.38 -7.91 -26.68
N ALA A 44 -4.59 -6.60 -26.65
CA ALA A 44 -4.72 -5.78 -27.85
C ALA A 44 -3.37 -5.60 -28.57
N ASP A 45 -2.35 -5.11 -27.85
CA ASP A 45 -0.98 -5.00 -28.34
C ASP A 45 -0.03 -4.70 -27.16
N PRO A 46 0.77 -5.67 -26.70
CA PRO A 46 1.63 -5.47 -25.53
C PRO A 46 2.84 -4.57 -25.80
N ILE A 47 3.29 -4.44 -27.06
CA ILE A 47 4.46 -3.62 -27.42
C ILE A 47 4.05 -2.15 -27.45
N THR A 48 2.96 -1.85 -28.17
CA THR A 48 2.43 -0.49 -28.26
C THR A 48 1.89 0.01 -26.91
N ASN A 49 1.25 -0.87 -26.13
CA ASN A 49 0.63 -0.47 -24.85
C ASN A 49 1.56 -0.58 -23.62
N ARG A 50 2.85 -0.87 -23.81
CA ARG A 50 3.80 -1.08 -22.71
C ARG A 50 3.82 0.07 -21.71
N HIS A 51 3.81 1.32 -22.19
CA HIS A 51 3.83 2.50 -21.32
C HIS A 51 2.53 2.66 -20.51
N ALA A 52 1.38 2.39 -21.12
CA ALA A 52 0.09 2.42 -20.43
C ALA A 52 0.02 1.34 -19.35
N ILE A 53 0.44 0.11 -19.67
CA ILE A 53 0.50 -1.00 -18.70
C ILE A 53 1.45 -0.67 -17.54
N ALA A 54 2.62 -0.09 -17.83
CA ALA A 54 3.58 0.32 -16.81
C ALA A 54 3.01 1.40 -15.88
N PHE A 55 2.35 2.41 -16.44
CA PHE A 55 1.71 3.48 -15.68
C PHE A 55 0.60 2.96 -14.75
N LEU A 56 -0.28 2.10 -15.28
CA LEU A 56 -1.34 1.47 -14.48
C LEU A 56 -0.77 0.53 -13.42
N SER A 57 0.27 -0.23 -13.75
CA SER A 57 0.95 -1.11 -12.79
C SER A 57 1.54 -0.32 -11.62
N GLU A 58 2.15 0.83 -11.90
CA GLU A 58 2.70 1.70 -10.87
C GLU A 58 1.60 2.30 -9.98
N HIS A 59 0.48 2.73 -10.57
CA HIS A 59 -0.67 3.20 -9.81
C HIS A 59 -1.23 2.10 -8.91
N VAL A 60 -1.36 0.86 -9.42
CA VAL A 60 -1.79 -0.30 -8.64
C VAL A 60 -0.82 -0.55 -7.48
N ARG A 61 0.49 -0.55 -7.73
CA ARG A 61 1.48 -0.76 -6.67
C ARG A 61 1.51 0.37 -5.64
N THR A 62 1.38 1.63 -6.01
CA THR A 62 1.55 2.76 -5.07
C THR A 62 0.27 3.11 -4.31
N ARG A 63 -0.89 3.00 -4.96
CA ARG A 63 -2.18 3.40 -4.38
C ARG A 63 -2.95 2.21 -3.80
N PHE A 64 -2.74 1.01 -4.36
CA PHE A 64 -3.34 -0.22 -3.83
C PHE A 64 -2.46 -0.99 -2.83
N ARG A 65 -1.20 -0.56 -2.62
CA ARG A 65 -0.42 -0.99 -1.45
C ARG A 65 -1.06 -0.43 -0.19
N MET A 66 -1.78 -1.30 0.51
CA MET A 66 -2.04 -1.14 1.94
C MET A 66 -0.70 -1.02 2.69
N THR A 67 -0.17 0.19 2.81
CA THR A 67 0.87 0.58 3.79
C THR A 67 2.06 -0.38 3.88
N ASP A 68 3.01 -0.28 2.94
CA ASP A 68 4.35 -0.88 3.07
C ASP A 68 5.31 -0.02 3.90
N SER A 69 4.79 0.68 4.92
CA SER A 69 5.69 1.08 6.01
C SER A 69 5.86 -0.18 6.86
N PRO A 70 7.07 -0.72 7.02
CA PRO A 70 7.29 -1.77 7.99
C PRO A 70 6.77 -1.24 9.33
N LEU A 71 5.98 -2.07 10.02
CA LEU A 71 5.56 -1.81 11.39
C LEU A 71 6.83 -1.54 12.22
N SER A 72 7.14 -0.26 12.50
CA SER A 72 7.99 0.12 13.64
C SER A 72 7.16 0.05 14.92
#